data_AF-A0A4Z1CMJ5-F1
#
_entry.id   AF-A0A4Z1CMJ5-F1
#
_cell.length_a   1.000
_cell.length_b   1.000
_cell.length_c   1.000
_cell.angle_alpha   90.00
_cell.angle_beta   90.00
_cell.angle_gamma   90.00
#
_symmetry.space_group_name_H-M   'P 1'
#
loop_
_entity.id
_entity.type
_entity.pdbx_description
1 polymer ?
#
loop_
_entity_poly.entity_id
_entity_poly.type
_entity_poly.pdbx_seq_one_letter_code
_entity_poly.pdbx_strand_id
1 'polypeptide(L)'
;MSAGIELGFEELLAGADAQLGLSERASDMSSEAGAILLPDGALGKLPESDEIRTVSEQRAAGAAEALDTVAECMEILASALKDTVEDFSNVEALLAEAFDRMRGES
;
A
#
# COMPACT_ATOMS: atom_id res chain seq x y z
N MET A 1 -28.42 -11.71 13.84
CA MET A 1 -27.08 -12.00 14.40
C MET A 1 -26.02 -11.58 13.37
N SER A 2 -25.91 -10.30 12.99
CA SER A 2 -24.92 -9.84 11.97
C SER A 2 -23.83 -8.91 12.52
N ALA A 3 -24.01 -8.34 13.72
CA ALA A 3 -23.12 -7.29 14.23
C ALA A 3 -21.64 -7.70 14.34
N GLY A 4 -21.33 -8.99 14.45
CA GLY A 4 -19.94 -9.47 14.53
C GLY A 4 -19.20 -9.53 13.18
N ILE A 5 -19.93 -9.62 12.06
CA ILE A 5 -19.35 -9.67 10.71
C ILE A 5 -19.15 -8.25 10.18
N GLU A 6 -20.13 -7.36 10.39
CA GLU A 6 -20.03 -5.93 10.04
C GLU A 6 -18.86 -5.24 10.77
N LEU A 7 -18.68 -5.51 12.07
CA LEU A 7 -17.53 -5.00 12.84
C LEU A 7 -16.18 -5.47 12.27
N GLY A 8 -16.12 -6.69 11.71
CA GLY A 8 -14.92 -7.21 11.06
C GLY A 8 -14.61 -6.55 9.72
N PHE A 9 -15.64 -6.17 8.95
CA PHE A 9 -15.45 -5.45 7.68
C PHE A 9 -15.02 -3.99 7.86
N GLU A 10 -15.56 -3.30 8.86
CA GLU A 10 -15.08 -1.95 9.21
C GLU A 10 -13.59 -1.98 9.60
N GLU A 11 -13.16 -2.98 10.38
CA GLU A 11 -11.74 -3.16 10.73
C GLU A 11 -10.87 -3.51 9.51
N LEU A 12 -11.36 -4.34 8.59
CA LEU A 12 -10.66 -4.69 7.34
C LEU A 12 -10.50 -3.49 6.41
N LEU A 13 -11.54 -2.67 6.26
CA LEU A 13 -11.50 -1.44 5.46
C LEU A 13 -10.59 -0.39 6.09
N ALA A 14 -10.65 -0.20 7.42
CA ALA A 14 -9.73 0.68 8.13
C ALA A 14 -8.28 0.20 7.99
N GLY A 15 -8.04 -1.12 7.98
CA GLY A 15 -6.75 -1.71 7.67
C GLY A 15 -6.28 -1.39 6.25
N ALA A 16 -7.15 -1.52 5.25
CA ALA A 16 -6.83 -1.20 3.86
C ALA A 16 -6.48 0.29 3.68
N ASP A 17 -7.23 1.20 4.29
CA ASP A 17 -6.95 2.64 4.25
C ASP A 17 -5.63 2.99 4.96
N ALA A 18 -5.31 2.31 6.06
CA ALA A 18 -4.02 2.45 6.72
C ALA A 18 -2.85 2.00 5.82
N GLN A 19 -3.02 0.94 5.03
CA GLN A 19 -1.99 0.49 4.08
C GLN A 19 -1.81 1.48 2.92
N LEU A 20 -2.90 2.06 2.40
CA LEU A 20 -2.81 3.12 1.40
C LEU A 20 -2.06 4.34 1.93
N GLY A 21 -2.33 4.75 3.19
CA GLY A 21 -1.57 5.84 3.81
C GLY A 21 -0.08 5.52 4.05
N LEU A 22 0.28 4.24 4.19
CA LEU A 22 1.68 3.81 4.22
C LEU A 22 2.31 3.80 2.82
N SER A 23 1.55 3.45 1.79
CA SER A 23 1.96 3.54 0.38
C SER A 23 2.31 4.98 0.00
N GLU A 24 1.42 5.94 0.30
CA GLU A 24 1.66 7.37 0.05
C GLU A 24 2.94 7.86 0.74
N ARG A 25 3.14 7.48 2.01
CA ARG A 25 4.37 7.81 2.75
C ARG A 25 5.62 7.18 2.14
N ALA A 26 5.55 5.95 1.66
CA ALA A 26 6.68 5.30 0.99
C ALA A 26 7.02 6.01 -0.33
N SER A 27 6.01 6.44 -1.08
CA SER A 27 6.17 7.22 -2.31
C SER A 27 6.78 8.61 -2.03
N ASP A 28 6.32 9.30 -0.99
CA ASP A 28 6.89 10.57 -0.53
C ASP A 28 8.37 10.39 -0.14
N MET A 29 8.69 9.34 0.61
CA MET A 29 10.08 9.00 0.96
C MET A 29 10.94 8.66 -0.26
N SER A 30 10.38 8.00 -1.27
CA SER A 30 11.06 7.70 -2.54
C SER A 30 11.42 9.01 -3.27
N SER A 31 10.46 9.94 -3.32
CA SER A 31 10.66 11.29 -3.89
C SER A 31 11.72 12.09 -3.12
N GLU A 32 11.68 12.07 -1.79
CA GLU A 32 12.65 12.74 -0.93
C GLU A 32 14.05 12.09 -1.01
N ALA A 33 14.14 10.76 -1.08
CA ALA A 33 15.41 10.05 -1.25
C ALA A 33 16.11 10.44 -2.55
N GLY A 34 15.37 10.68 -3.63
CA GLY A 34 15.90 11.26 -4.87
C GLY A 34 16.45 12.69 -4.70
N ALA A 35 16.01 13.42 -3.67
CA ALA A 35 16.46 14.78 -3.35
C ALA A 35 17.65 14.81 -2.36
N ILE A 36 17.95 13.72 -1.64
CA ILE A 36 19.13 13.59 -0.76
C ILE A 36 20.36 13.22 -1.61
N LEU A 37 20.70 14.07 -2.58
CA LEU A 37 21.98 14.03 -3.25
C LEU A 37 22.93 15.02 -2.57
N LEU A 38 24.20 14.62 -2.41
CA LEU A 38 25.22 15.51 -1.88
C LEU A 38 25.33 16.75 -2.81
N PRO A 39 25.37 17.97 -2.26
CA PRO A 39 25.52 19.17 -3.09
C PRO A 39 26.83 19.12 -3.89
N ASP A 40 26.80 19.59 -5.13
CA ASP A 40 27.97 19.62 -6.01
C ASP A 40 29.16 20.32 -5.33
N GLY A 41 30.31 19.63 -5.29
CA GLY A 41 31.52 20.14 -4.66
C GLY A 41 31.62 19.92 -3.14
N ALA A 42 30.66 19.24 -2.50
CA ALA A 42 30.72 18.88 -1.07
C ALA A 42 31.96 18.06 -0.69
N LEU A 43 32.52 17.32 -1.65
CA LEU A 43 33.70 16.47 -1.46
C LEU A 43 35.01 17.13 -1.93
N GLY A 44 34.97 18.34 -2.50
CA GLY A 44 36.16 18.98 -3.09
C GLY A 44 36.78 18.19 -4.26
N LYS A 45 37.92 18.66 -4.80
CA LYS A 45 38.64 18.00 -5.92
C LYS A 45 39.37 16.72 -5.47
N LEU A 46 38.69 15.78 -4.84
CA LEU A 46 39.25 14.48 -4.49
C LEU A 46 38.99 13.47 -5.63
N PRO A 47 40.00 12.72 -6.12
CA PRO A 47 39.80 11.66 -7.12
C PRO A 47 38.84 10.54 -6.66
N GLU A 48 38.73 10.32 -5.35
CA GLU A 48 37.77 9.37 -4.71
C GLU A 48 36.34 9.95 -4.59
N SER A 49 36.15 11.25 -4.87
CA SER A 49 34.85 11.93 -4.81
C SER A 49 33.84 11.34 -5.79
N ASP A 50 34.29 10.89 -6.96
CA ASP A 50 33.41 10.37 -8.01
C ASP A 50 32.91 8.95 -7.70
N GLU A 51 33.75 8.11 -7.10
CA GLU A 51 33.34 6.77 -6.62
C GLU A 51 32.36 6.89 -5.46
N ILE A 52 32.61 7.78 -4.49
CA ILE A 52 31.69 8.02 -3.37
C ILE A 52 30.34 8.53 -3.89
N ARG A 53 30.34 9.46 -4.84
CA ARG A 53 29.12 9.96 -5.48
C ARG A 53 28.37 8.83 -6.19
N THR A 54 29.05 8.03 -7.01
CA THR A 54 28.44 6.92 -7.76
C THR A 54 27.80 5.89 -6.82
N VAL A 55 28.50 5.52 -5.73
CA VAL A 55 27.96 4.59 -4.73
C VAL A 55 26.75 5.18 -4.01
N SER A 56 26.78 6.48 -3.71
CA SER A 56 25.66 7.18 -3.09
C SER A 56 24.43 7.20 -4.02
N GLU A 57 24.62 7.54 -5.30
CA GLU A 57 23.58 7.54 -6.32
C GLU A 57 22.98 6.15 -6.52
N GLN A 58 23.81 5.10 -6.59
CA GLN A 58 23.35 3.72 -6.70
C GLN A 58 22.54 3.28 -5.48
N ARG A 59 22.96 3.65 -4.26
CA ARG A 59 22.23 3.34 -3.04
C ARG A 59 20.90 4.08 -2.96
N ALA A 60 20.87 5.35 -3.37
CA ALA A 60 19.64 6.14 -3.42
C ALA A 60 18.65 5.54 -4.44
N ALA A 61 19.11 5.17 -5.63
CA ALA A 61 18.29 4.50 -6.63
C ALA A 61 17.73 3.16 -6.13
N GLY A 62 18.56 2.32 -5.49
CA GLY A 62 18.09 1.06 -4.92
C GLY A 62 17.12 1.24 -3.73
N ALA A 63 17.25 2.32 -2.96
CA ALA A 63 16.31 2.65 -1.90
C ALA A 63 14.96 3.13 -2.47
N ALA A 64 14.96 3.94 -3.53
CA ALA A 64 13.75 4.37 -4.22
C ALA A 64 13.00 3.17 -4.83
N GLU A 65 13.69 2.27 -5.54
CA GLU A 65 13.09 1.05 -6.10
C GLU A 65 12.48 0.14 -5.03
N ALA A 66 13.15 0.00 -3.88
CA ALA A 66 12.63 -0.78 -2.76
C ALA A 66 11.38 -0.14 -2.14
N LEU A 67 11.33 1.20 -2.04
CA LEU A 67 10.17 1.93 -1.53
C LEU A 67 8.97 1.83 -2.49
N ASP A 68 9.22 1.93 -3.79
CA ASP A 68 8.18 1.77 -4.82
C ASP A 68 7.60 0.35 -4.78
N THR A 69 8.45 -0.67 -4.63
CA THR A 69 8.00 -2.07 -4.46
C THR A 69 7.13 -2.24 -3.21
N VAL A 70 7.50 -1.59 -2.10
CA VAL A 70 6.71 -1.64 -0.86
C VAL A 70 5.36 -0.96 -1.06
N ALA A 71 5.31 0.19 -1.73
CA ALA A 71 4.08 0.90 -2.07
C ALA A 71 3.13 0.01 -2.89
N GLU A 72 3.63 -0.61 -3.96
CA GLU A 72 2.85 -1.55 -4.78
C GLU A 72 2.29 -2.72 -3.97
N CYS A 73 3.11 -3.33 -3.10
CA CYS A 73 2.64 -4.41 -2.22
C CYS A 73 1.51 -3.95 -1.29
N MET A 74 1.57 -2.73 -0.77
CA MET A 74 0.53 -2.18 0.10
C MET A 74 -0.76 -1.90 -0.66
N GLU A 75 -0.69 -1.43 -1.91
CA GLU A 75 -1.86 -1.25 -2.77
C GLU A 75 -2.55 -2.58 -3.10
N ILE A 76 -1.76 -3.62 -3.44
CA ILE A 76 -2.30 -4.96 -3.72
C ILE A 76 -3.01 -5.51 -2.49
N LEU A 77 -2.41 -5.37 -1.30
CA LEU A 77 -3.02 -5.80 -0.05
C LEU A 77 -4.32 -5.04 0.23
N ALA A 78 -4.32 -3.71 0.04
CA ALA A 78 -5.52 -2.90 0.23
C ALA A 78 -6.65 -3.30 -0.74
N SER A 79 -6.32 -3.59 -2.00
CA SER A 79 -7.30 -4.08 -2.98
C SER A 79 -7.87 -5.43 -2.56
N ALA A 80 -7.03 -6.40 -2.20
CA ALA A 80 -7.46 -7.73 -1.80
C ALA A 80 -8.38 -7.71 -0.56
N LEU A 81 -8.12 -6.79 0.38
CA LEU A 81 -8.98 -6.59 1.55
C LEU A 81 -10.36 -6.04 1.14
N LYS A 82 -10.41 -5.07 0.22
CA LYS A 82 -11.66 -4.50 -0.31
C LYS A 82 -12.47 -5.54 -1.09
N ASP A 83 -11.81 -6.29 -1.97
CA ASP A 83 -12.44 -7.36 -2.75
C ASP A 83 -13.06 -8.43 -1.84
N THR A 84 -12.36 -8.79 -0.75
CA THR A 84 -12.88 -9.75 0.23
C THR A 84 -14.17 -9.25 0.90
N VAL A 85 -14.23 -7.97 1.27
CA VAL A 85 -15.43 -7.35 1.87
C VAL A 85 -16.60 -7.36 0.87
N GLU A 86 -16.33 -7.05 -0.39
CA GLU A 86 -17.34 -7.05 -1.46
C GLU A 86 -17.88 -8.47 -1.72
N ASP A 87 -16.99 -9.46 -1.85
CA ASP A 87 -17.38 -10.86 -2.08
C ASP A 87 -18.26 -11.39 -0.96
N PHE A 88 -17.92 -11.10 0.30
CA PHE A 88 -18.76 -11.50 1.43
C PHE A 88 -20.12 -10.81 1.43
N SER A 89 -20.16 -9.51 1.12
CA SER A 89 -21.42 -8.75 1.03
C SER A 89 -22.34 -9.33 -0.06
N ASN A 90 -21.76 -9.72 -1.20
CA ASN A 90 -22.48 -10.38 -2.28
C ASN A 90 -23.02 -11.75 -1.86
N VAL A 91 -22.23 -12.56 -1.13
CA VAL A 91 -22.69 -13.85 -0.60
C VAL A 91 -23.82 -13.67 0.42
N GLU A 92 -23.73 -12.69 1.31
CA GLU A 92 -24.81 -12.39 2.27
C GLU A 92 -26.10 -11.98 1.57
N ALA A 93 -26.03 -11.13 0.54
CA ALA A 93 -27.19 -10.73 -0.26
C ALA A 93 -27.84 -11.93 -0.97
N LEU A 94 -27.03 -12.79 -1.59
CA LEU A 94 -27.52 -14.01 -2.25
C LEU A 94 -28.16 -14.98 -1.26
N LEU A 95 -27.60 -15.12 -0.06
CA LEU A 95 -28.18 -15.93 1.01
C LEU A 95 -29.52 -15.35 1.48
N ALA A 96 -29.60 -14.03 1.67
CA ALA A 96 -30.84 -13.36 2.08
C ALA A 96 -31.95 -13.57 1.03
N GLU A 97 -31.66 -13.34 -0.26
CA GLU A 97 -32.62 -13.60 -1.35
C GLU A 97 -33.05 -15.06 -1.40
N ALA A 98 -32.13 -16.01 -1.20
CA ALA A 98 -32.46 -17.43 -1.17
C ALA A 98 -33.39 -17.78 0.00
N PHE A 99 -33.17 -17.17 1.17
CA PHE A 99 -34.03 -17.35 2.34
C PHE A 99 -35.42 -16.75 2.15
N ASP A 100 -35.53 -15.55 1.60
CA ASP A 100 -36.82 -14.90 1.34
C ASP A 100 -37.63 -15.70 0.30
N ARG A 101 -36.96 -16.18 -0.75
CA ARG A 101 -37.56 -17.06 -1.75
C ARG A 101 -38.05 -18.39 -1.16
N MET A 102 -37.33 -18.96 -0.19
CA MET A 102 -37.77 -20.16 0.53
C MET A 102 -38.95 -19.90 1.48
N ARG A 103 -39.08 -18.68 2.02
CA ARG A 103 -40.23 -18.28 2.85
C ARG A 103 -41.49 -17.97 2.04
N GLY A 104 -41.39 -17.85 0.72
CA GLY A 104 -42.52 -17.51 -0.14
C GLY A 104 -42.92 -16.04 -0.05
N GLU A 105 -42.02 -15.19 0.44
CA GLU A 105 -42.14 -13.74 0.40
C GLU A 105 -41.52 -13.27 -0.92
N SER A 106 -42.38 -13.05 -1.92
CA SER A 106 -42.03 -12.50 -3.24
C SER A 106 -42.97 -11.38 -3.63
#